data_AF-A0A378KUQ5-F1
#
_entry.id   AF-A0A378KUQ5-F1
#
_cell.length_a   1.000
_cell.length_b   1.000
_cell.length_c   1.000
_cell.angle_alpha   90.00
_cell.angle_beta   90.00
_cell.angle_gamma   90.00
#
_symmetry.space_group_name_H-M   'P 1'
#
loop_
_entity.id
_entity.type
_entity.pdbx_description
1 polymer ?
#
loop_
_entity_poly.entity_id
_entity_poly.type
_entity_poly.pdbx_seq_one_letter_code
_entity_poly.pdbx_strand_id
1 'polypeptide(L)'
;MPEIIEIAMDECDFTSDITTDLVTYGVSTCIAFIIYASFYDEDDELIQARGLYHWSGFKAEPKDPALSMNNTLSYFLDELRMHFDFPFELDIQIDSLHFIGGEKAVWEDGELILSGTEREVLHLTEAVKNFDYEGSNFRKPKEISHSHFLTSGNESLTIEVTANKCIYVTKFIDNFCEEEQESHSSSLNHAC
;
A
#
# COMPACT_ATOMS: atom_id res chain seq x y z
N MET A 1 -7.27 17.53 16.75
CA MET A 1 -7.28 16.83 15.45
C MET A 1 -6.13 15.84 15.51
N PRO A 2 -6.30 14.62 15.02
CA PRO A 2 -5.20 13.65 15.00
C PRO A 2 -4.03 14.22 14.18
N GLU A 3 -2.82 13.85 14.56
CA GLU A 3 -1.66 14.00 13.69
C GLU A 3 -1.83 13.07 12.49
N ILE A 4 -1.37 13.47 11.31
CA ILE A 4 -1.49 12.67 10.09
C ILE A 4 -0.09 12.47 9.51
N ILE A 5 0.28 11.22 9.31
CA ILE A 5 1.46 10.82 8.54
C ILE A 5 0.99 10.36 7.17
N GLU A 6 1.42 11.08 6.13
CA GLU A 6 1.14 10.72 4.74
C GLU A 6 2.22 9.76 4.21
N ILE A 7 1.78 8.65 3.62
CA ILE A 7 2.63 7.58 3.10
C ILE A 7 2.65 7.66 1.58
N ALA A 8 3.81 7.99 1.02
CA ALA A 8 3.99 8.03 -0.43
C ALA A 8 4.11 6.62 -1.02
N MET A 9 4.00 6.54 -2.34
CA MET A 9 4.18 5.28 -3.07
C MET A 9 5.60 4.72 -2.86
N ASP A 10 5.67 3.40 -2.64
CA ASP A 10 6.85 2.62 -2.24
C ASP A 10 7.47 3.01 -0.88
N GLU A 11 6.74 3.77 -0.05
CA GLU A 11 7.14 4.08 1.32
C GLU A 11 6.20 3.40 2.32
N CYS A 12 6.73 3.13 3.52
CA CYS A 12 5.95 2.66 4.65
C CYS A 12 6.27 3.45 5.91
N ASP A 13 5.30 3.55 6.80
CA ASP A 13 5.52 4.08 8.15
C ASP A 13 4.64 3.36 9.18
N PHE A 14 4.98 3.56 10.44
CA PHE A 14 4.37 2.90 11.58
C PHE A 14 4.10 3.89 12.71
N THR A 15 3.18 3.55 13.60
CA THR A 15 2.95 4.33 14.81
C THR A 15 2.27 3.49 15.88
N SER A 16 2.62 3.74 17.14
CA SER A 16 1.91 3.26 18.34
C SER A 16 1.10 4.36 19.03
N ASP A 17 1.21 5.61 18.58
CA ASP A 17 0.45 6.73 19.13
C ASP A 17 -1.02 6.61 18.70
N ILE A 18 -1.94 6.56 19.66
CA ILE A 18 -3.39 6.45 19.41
C ILE A 18 -3.98 7.70 18.73
N THR A 19 -3.23 8.80 18.67
CA THR A 19 -3.65 10.09 18.10
C THR A 19 -3.07 10.39 16.72
N THR A 20 -2.27 9.48 16.14
CA THR A 20 -1.60 9.65 14.84
C THR A 20 -2.18 8.72 13.77
N ASP A 21 -2.83 9.24 12.74
CA ASP A 21 -3.37 8.41 11.65
C ASP A 21 -2.35 8.27 10.50
N LEU A 22 -2.28 7.09 9.88
CA LEU A 22 -1.48 6.86 8.67
C LEU A 22 -2.39 6.94 7.45
N VAL A 23 -2.03 7.73 6.44
CA VAL A 23 -2.87 7.94 5.27
C VAL A 23 -2.07 7.75 3.99
N THR A 24 -2.64 7.08 3.00
CA THR A 24 -2.11 7.07 1.64
C THR A 24 -3.19 7.38 0.60
N TYR A 25 -2.77 7.94 -0.52
CA TYR A 25 -3.64 8.43 -1.59
C TYR A 25 -3.27 7.80 -2.92
N GLY A 26 -4.21 7.82 -3.88
CA GLY A 26 -3.92 7.43 -5.26
C GLY A 26 -3.76 5.92 -5.47
N VAL A 27 -4.26 5.08 -4.54
CA VAL A 27 -4.16 3.63 -4.67
C VAL A 27 -5.16 3.14 -5.71
N SER A 28 -4.69 2.87 -6.93
CA SER A 28 -5.44 2.21 -8.00
C SER A 28 -4.84 0.84 -8.30
N THR A 29 -3.85 0.77 -9.18
CA THR A 29 -3.06 -0.44 -9.49
C THR A 29 -2.11 -0.83 -8.36
N CYS A 30 -1.81 0.10 -7.45
CA CYS A 30 -1.00 -0.18 -6.27
C CYS A 30 -1.80 -0.98 -5.22
N ILE A 31 -1.09 -1.61 -4.28
CA ILE A 31 -1.71 -2.34 -3.17
C ILE A 31 -1.16 -1.79 -1.86
N ALA A 32 -2.04 -1.32 -0.98
CA ALA A 32 -1.68 -0.94 0.37
C ALA A 32 -1.64 -2.16 1.30
N PHE A 33 -0.57 -2.30 2.07
CA PHE A 33 -0.42 -3.31 3.10
C PHE A 33 -0.63 -2.61 4.44
N ILE A 34 -1.56 -3.14 5.23
CA ILE A 34 -1.87 -2.61 6.56
C ILE A 34 -1.61 -3.70 7.58
N ILE A 35 -0.93 -3.34 8.65
CA ILE A 35 -0.68 -4.22 9.80
C ILE A 35 -1.23 -3.58 11.06
N TYR A 36 -1.91 -4.38 11.87
CA TYR A 36 -2.14 -4.12 13.29
C TYR A 36 -1.34 -5.16 14.07
N ALA A 37 -0.49 -4.69 14.98
CA ALA A 37 0.38 -5.53 15.77
C ALA A 37 0.30 -5.14 17.25
N SER A 38 0.65 -6.09 18.10
CA SER A 38 0.80 -5.86 19.52
C SER A 38 2.04 -6.56 20.07
N PHE A 39 2.65 -5.93 21.06
CA PHE A 39 3.84 -6.42 21.74
C PHE A 39 3.83 -5.90 23.18
N TYR A 40 4.63 -6.52 24.04
CA TYR A 40 4.85 -6.04 25.40
C TYR A 40 6.16 -5.25 25.44
N ASP A 41 6.15 -4.11 26.11
CA ASP A 41 7.37 -3.34 26.37
C ASP A 41 8.15 -3.89 27.58
N GLU A 42 9.16 -3.15 28.03
CA GLU A 42 10.00 -3.55 29.18
C GLU A 42 9.27 -3.56 30.52
N ASP A 43 8.13 -2.88 30.62
CA ASP A 43 7.30 -2.77 31.82
C ASP A 43 6.11 -3.76 31.81
N ASP A 44 6.12 -4.73 30.88
CA ASP A 44 5.02 -5.66 30.61
C ASP A 44 3.69 -4.94 30.22
N GLU A 45 3.77 -3.72 29.68
CA GLU A 45 2.60 -3.02 29.14
C GLU A 45 2.34 -3.45 27.69
N LEU A 46 1.07 -3.75 27.38
CA LEU A 46 0.66 -4.10 26.03
C LEU A 46 0.58 -2.86 25.16
N ILE A 47 1.51 -2.75 24.20
CA ILE A 47 1.52 -1.69 23.20
C ILE A 47 0.86 -2.20 21.92
N GLN A 48 0.03 -1.35 21.33
CA GLN A 48 -0.57 -1.58 20.01
C GLN A 48 0.11 -0.68 18.99
N ALA A 49 0.54 -1.26 17.89
CA ALA A 49 1.12 -0.55 16.76
C ALA A 49 0.31 -0.83 15.49
N ARG A 50 0.42 0.11 14.56
CA ARG A 50 -0.13 -0.01 13.21
C ARG A 50 0.89 0.44 12.19
N GLY A 51 0.79 -0.11 10.99
CA GLY A 51 1.65 0.23 9.87
C GLY A 51 0.88 0.29 8.56
N LEU A 52 1.39 1.10 7.65
CA LEU A 52 0.84 1.27 6.31
C LEU A 52 2.01 1.30 5.32
N TYR A 53 1.94 0.47 4.28
CA TYR A 53 2.88 0.45 3.16
C TYR A 53 2.13 0.59 1.85
N HIS A 54 2.50 1.58 1.03
CA HIS A 54 1.91 1.77 -0.30
C HIS A 54 2.78 1.09 -1.35
N TRP A 55 2.51 -0.18 -1.66
CA TRP A 55 3.33 -0.93 -2.61
C TRP A 55 2.88 -0.72 -4.07
N SER A 56 3.79 -0.26 -4.94
CA SER A 56 3.51 -0.02 -6.36
C SER A 56 3.34 -1.28 -7.22
N GLY A 57 3.59 -2.47 -6.66
CA GLY A 57 3.61 -3.73 -7.42
C GLY A 57 5.03 -4.14 -7.83
N PHE A 58 5.13 -5.10 -8.75
CA PHE A 58 6.43 -5.52 -9.27
C PHE A 58 6.98 -4.48 -10.25
N LYS A 59 8.13 -3.87 -9.94
CA LYS A 59 8.77 -2.84 -10.80
C LYS A 59 9.22 -3.35 -12.18
N ALA A 60 9.50 -4.65 -12.27
CA ALA A 60 9.83 -5.37 -13.50
C ALA A 60 9.26 -6.79 -13.39
N GLU A 61 9.10 -7.50 -14.50
CA GLU A 61 8.70 -8.91 -14.45
C GLU A 61 9.73 -9.72 -13.64
N PRO A 62 9.36 -10.18 -12.44
CA PRO A 62 10.32 -10.88 -11.60
C PRO A 62 10.55 -12.27 -12.17
N LYS A 63 11.81 -12.71 -12.18
CA LYS A 63 12.17 -14.09 -12.57
C LYS A 63 11.49 -15.11 -11.66
N ASP A 64 11.33 -14.77 -10.39
CA ASP A 64 10.60 -15.53 -9.39
C ASP A 64 9.66 -14.59 -8.64
N PRO A 65 8.39 -14.49 -9.08
CA PRO A 65 7.40 -13.64 -8.44
C PRO A 65 7.10 -14.03 -6.99
N ALA A 66 7.16 -15.33 -6.67
CA ALA A 66 6.87 -15.83 -5.33
C ALA A 66 7.98 -15.42 -4.35
N LEU A 67 9.25 -15.57 -4.73
CA LEU A 67 10.36 -15.07 -3.93
C LEU A 67 10.32 -13.55 -3.79
N SER A 68 10.02 -12.84 -4.88
CA SER A 68 9.94 -11.36 -4.87
C SER A 68 8.87 -10.87 -3.91
N MET A 69 7.70 -11.51 -3.88
CA MET A 69 6.64 -11.17 -2.94
C MET A 69 7.00 -11.49 -1.49
N ASN A 70 7.64 -12.64 -1.23
CA ASN A 70 8.14 -12.96 0.11
C ASN A 70 9.14 -11.91 0.60
N ASN A 71 10.02 -11.44 -0.28
CA ASN A 71 10.97 -10.38 0.05
C ASN A 71 10.24 -9.06 0.36
N THR A 72 9.18 -8.72 -0.39
CA THR A 72 8.35 -7.52 -0.11
C THR A 72 7.67 -7.62 1.25
N LEU A 73 7.13 -8.79 1.60
CA LEU A 73 6.49 -9.00 2.90
C LEU A 73 7.51 -8.98 4.05
N SER A 74 8.68 -9.61 3.86
CA SER A 74 9.79 -9.55 4.82
C SER A 74 10.23 -8.11 5.04
N TYR A 75 10.46 -7.36 3.97
CA TYR A 75 10.84 -5.95 4.03
C TYR A 75 9.86 -5.14 4.88
N PHE A 76 8.55 -5.29 4.65
CA PHE A 76 7.54 -4.56 5.42
C PHE A 76 7.58 -4.90 6.93
N LEU A 77 7.81 -6.17 7.29
CA LEU A 77 7.92 -6.60 8.68
C LEU A 77 9.26 -6.18 9.32
N ASP A 78 10.33 -6.17 8.55
CA ASP A 78 11.66 -5.71 8.99
C ASP A 78 11.65 -4.20 9.25
N GLU A 79 10.99 -3.42 8.39
CA GLU A 79 10.79 -1.98 8.59
C GLU A 79 9.99 -1.67 9.86
N LEU A 80 8.98 -2.49 10.20
CA LEU A 80 8.26 -2.36 11.47
C LEU A 80 9.23 -2.50 12.65
N ARG A 81 10.11 -3.51 12.62
CA ARG A 81 11.11 -3.72 13.68
C ARG A 81 12.08 -2.55 13.76
N MET A 82 12.58 -2.10 12.62
CA MET A 82 13.52 -0.99 12.54
C MET A 82 12.90 0.32 13.05
N HIS A 83 11.65 0.59 12.70
CA HIS A 83 10.95 1.82 13.09
C HIS A 83 10.88 1.97 14.63
N PHE A 84 10.57 0.88 15.34
CA PHE A 84 10.46 0.88 16.80
C PHE A 84 11.74 0.41 17.52
N ASP A 85 12.84 0.22 16.81
CA ASP A 85 14.12 -0.30 17.34
C ASP A 85 13.97 -1.62 18.13
N PHE A 86 13.13 -2.52 17.63
CA PHE A 86 12.86 -3.79 18.31
C PHE A 86 14.02 -4.77 18.17
N PRO A 87 14.47 -5.40 19.28
CA PRO A 87 15.39 -6.52 19.19
C PRO A 87 14.73 -7.69 18.45
N PHE A 88 15.52 -8.48 17.75
CA PHE A 88 15.01 -9.59 16.94
C PHE A 88 14.21 -10.60 17.77
N GLU A 89 14.59 -10.79 19.03
CA GLU A 89 13.97 -11.71 19.98
C GLU A 89 12.62 -11.24 20.52
N LEU A 90 12.26 -9.96 20.32
CA LEU A 90 10.95 -9.46 20.74
C LEU A 90 9.86 -10.19 19.97
N ASP A 91 8.95 -10.81 20.72
CA ASP A 91 7.81 -11.54 20.18
C ASP A 91 6.68 -10.57 19.83
N ILE A 92 6.42 -10.40 18.54
CA ILE A 92 5.40 -9.46 18.03
C ILE A 92 4.20 -10.26 17.54
N GLN A 93 3.03 -9.98 18.13
CA GLN A 93 1.77 -10.54 17.66
C GLN A 93 1.22 -9.71 16.52
N ILE A 94 1.06 -10.32 15.34
CA ILE A 94 0.27 -9.69 14.27
C ILE A 94 -1.21 -9.95 14.56
N ASP A 95 -1.95 -8.91 14.89
CA ASP A 95 -3.39 -9.00 15.16
C ASP A 95 -4.16 -9.12 13.85
N SER A 96 -3.85 -8.27 12.87
CA SER A 96 -4.42 -8.39 11.53
C SER A 96 -3.50 -7.88 10.43
N LEU A 97 -3.66 -8.47 9.24
CA LEU A 97 -3.13 -7.97 7.98
C LEU A 97 -4.28 -7.64 7.02
N HIS A 98 -4.23 -6.47 6.40
CA HIS A 98 -5.17 -6.10 5.35
C HIS A 98 -4.41 -5.71 4.10
N PHE A 99 -4.87 -6.21 2.95
CA PHE A 99 -4.33 -5.87 1.64
C PHE A 99 -5.43 -5.24 0.80
N ILE A 100 -5.25 -3.99 0.41
CA ILE A 100 -6.31 -3.17 -0.21
C ILE A 100 -5.78 -2.53 -1.48
N GLY A 101 -6.53 -2.63 -2.58
CA GLY A 101 -6.15 -2.02 -3.86
C GLY A 101 -5.91 -3.05 -4.97
N GLY A 102 -5.25 -2.61 -6.03
CA GLY A 102 -5.16 -3.34 -7.29
C GLY A 102 -6.36 -3.08 -8.19
N GLU A 103 -6.14 -3.24 -9.49
CA GLU A 103 -7.14 -3.03 -10.55
C GLU A 103 -7.14 -4.22 -11.51
N LYS A 104 -8.30 -4.53 -12.09
CA LYS A 104 -8.42 -5.64 -13.06
C LYS A 104 -7.92 -5.22 -14.43
N ALA A 105 -7.44 -6.20 -15.18
CA ALA A 105 -7.14 -6.02 -16.58
C ALA A 105 -8.40 -5.60 -17.35
N VAL A 106 -8.26 -4.56 -18.19
CA VAL A 106 -9.35 -4.04 -19.02
C VAL A 106 -9.10 -4.45 -20.47
N TRP A 107 -10.13 -5.05 -21.08
CA TRP A 107 -10.10 -5.52 -22.45
C TRP A 107 -11.20 -4.84 -23.25
N GLU A 108 -10.86 -4.24 -24.38
CA GLU A 108 -11.80 -3.61 -25.30
C GLU A 108 -11.60 -4.19 -26.70
N ASP A 109 -12.67 -4.67 -27.33
CA ASP A 109 -12.65 -5.27 -28.67
C ASP A 109 -11.58 -6.39 -28.88
N GLY A 110 -11.18 -7.06 -27.80
CA GLY A 110 -10.18 -8.12 -27.82
C GLY A 110 -8.73 -7.64 -27.62
N GLU A 111 -8.52 -6.34 -27.45
CA GLU A 111 -7.22 -5.73 -27.15
C GLU A 111 -7.11 -5.42 -25.65
N LEU A 112 -5.93 -5.65 -25.08
CA LEU A 112 -5.63 -5.33 -23.69
C LEU A 112 -5.33 -3.82 -23.58
N ILE A 113 -6.17 -3.09 -22.87
CA ILE A 113 -6.06 -1.63 -22.69
C ILE A 113 -5.29 -1.30 -21.41
N LEU A 114 -5.48 -2.07 -20.35
CA LEU A 114 -4.78 -1.91 -19.07
C LEU A 114 -4.36 -3.29 -18.57
N SER A 115 -3.08 -3.49 -18.31
CA SER A 115 -2.60 -4.63 -17.55
C SER A 115 -2.98 -4.45 -16.08
N GLY A 116 -3.87 -5.30 -15.57
CA GLY A 116 -4.25 -5.30 -14.17
C GLY A 116 -3.18 -5.91 -13.26
N THR A 117 -3.50 -5.99 -11.97
CA THR A 117 -2.59 -6.46 -10.92
C THR A 117 -2.98 -7.83 -10.38
N GLU A 118 -3.66 -8.65 -11.18
CA GLU A 118 -4.11 -9.97 -10.77
C GLU A 118 -2.95 -10.89 -10.40
N ARG A 119 -1.81 -10.75 -11.09
CA ARG A 119 -0.59 -11.52 -10.81
C ARG A 119 0.00 -11.16 -9.45
N GLU A 120 0.09 -9.88 -9.15
CA GLU A 120 0.59 -9.35 -7.88
C GLU A 120 -0.32 -9.80 -6.73
N VAL A 121 -1.64 -9.69 -6.89
CA VAL A 121 -2.63 -10.15 -5.91
C VAL A 121 -2.54 -11.66 -5.67
N LEU A 122 -2.37 -12.46 -6.73
CA LEU A 122 -2.20 -13.91 -6.61
C LEU A 122 -0.98 -14.26 -5.76
N HIS A 123 0.20 -13.74 -6.12
CA HIS A 123 1.43 -14.05 -5.40
C HIS A 123 1.44 -13.48 -3.98
N LEU A 124 0.82 -12.31 -3.75
CA LEU A 124 0.62 -11.75 -2.41
C LEU A 124 -0.21 -12.69 -1.53
N THR A 125 -1.35 -13.16 -2.06
CA THR A 125 -2.24 -14.07 -1.34
C THR A 125 -1.55 -15.38 -0.99
N GLU A 126 -0.70 -15.90 -1.89
CA GLU A 126 0.08 -17.11 -1.64
C GLU A 126 1.22 -16.88 -0.64
N ALA A 127 1.96 -15.77 -0.77
CA ALA A 127 3.07 -15.43 0.10
C ALA A 127 2.59 -15.28 1.55
N VAL A 128 1.56 -14.46 1.80
CA VAL A 128 1.03 -14.23 3.15
C VAL A 128 0.59 -15.52 3.85
N LYS A 129 0.05 -16.50 3.10
CA LYS A 129 -0.36 -17.79 3.68
C LYS A 129 0.80 -18.68 4.08
N ASN A 130 1.89 -18.62 3.30
CA ASN A 130 3.02 -19.53 3.40
C ASN A 130 4.28 -18.89 4.00
N PHE A 131 4.21 -17.60 4.35
CA PHE A 131 5.33 -16.87 4.92
C PHE A 131 5.77 -17.49 6.24
N ASP A 132 7.08 -17.56 6.44
CA ASP A 132 7.69 -18.09 7.66
C ASP A 132 7.72 -17.01 8.75
N TYR A 133 6.54 -16.73 9.32
CA TYR A 133 6.39 -15.74 10.39
C TYR A 133 7.27 -16.07 11.60
N GLU A 134 7.33 -17.34 11.99
CA GLU A 134 8.13 -17.80 13.14
C GLU A 134 9.62 -17.58 12.88
N GLY A 135 10.12 -17.87 11.68
CA GLY A 135 11.49 -17.58 11.27
C GLY A 135 11.86 -16.08 11.31
N SER A 136 10.86 -15.19 11.16
CA SER A 136 11.00 -13.74 11.31
C SER A 136 10.66 -13.22 12.73
N ASN A 137 10.44 -14.11 13.70
CA ASN A 137 10.00 -13.80 15.07
C ASN A 137 8.71 -12.96 15.12
N PHE A 138 7.77 -13.24 14.22
CA PHE A 138 6.40 -12.76 14.32
C PHE A 138 5.49 -13.94 14.62
N ARG A 139 4.46 -13.71 15.44
CA ARG A 139 3.36 -14.68 15.50
C ARG A 139 2.53 -14.56 14.25
N LYS A 140 2.07 -15.72 13.76
CA LYS A 140 1.16 -15.79 12.63
C LYS A 140 -0.04 -14.84 12.84
N PRO A 141 -0.47 -14.09 11.80
CA PRO A 141 -1.61 -13.20 11.88
C PRO A 141 -2.87 -13.92 12.36
N LYS A 142 -3.62 -13.31 13.29
CA LYS A 142 -4.94 -13.85 13.71
C LYS A 142 -5.97 -13.66 12.59
N GLU A 143 -5.88 -12.56 11.87
CA GLU A 143 -6.76 -12.23 10.75
C GLU A 143 -5.95 -11.77 9.53
N ILE A 144 -6.38 -12.23 8.35
CA ILE A 144 -5.86 -11.79 7.05
C ILE A 144 -7.07 -11.46 6.18
N SER A 145 -7.09 -10.26 5.61
CA SER A 145 -8.16 -9.82 4.71
C SER A 145 -7.60 -9.22 3.41
N HIS A 146 -8.36 -9.42 2.34
CA HIS A 146 -8.00 -9.01 0.99
C HIS A 146 -9.19 -8.25 0.39
N SER A 147 -9.00 -6.99 0.03
CA SER A 147 -9.99 -6.12 -0.61
C SER A 147 -9.41 -5.58 -1.91
N HIS A 148 -9.46 -6.40 -2.95
CA HIS A 148 -8.82 -6.11 -4.24
C HIS A 148 -9.82 -5.69 -5.32
N PHE A 149 -9.33 -4.98 -6.33
CA PHE A 149 -10.11 -4.60 -7.52
C PHE A 149 -11.29 -3.69 -7.19
N LEU A 150 -11.04 -2.70 -6.34
CA LEU A 150 -12.02 -1.75 -5.84
C LEU A 150 -12.12 -0.47 -6.69
N THR A 151 -11.23 -0.31 -7.66
CA THR A 151 -11.15 0.84 -8.56
C THR A 151 -11.26 0.39 -10.01
N SER A 152 -11.74 1.29 -10.86
CA SER A 152 -11.76 1.13 -12.30
C SER A 152 -11.53 2.46 -13.02
N GLY A 153 -10.77 2.45 -14.12
CA GLY A 153 -10.59 3.61 -14.98
C GLY A 153 -9.87 4.76 -14.27
N ASN A 154 -10.58 5.86 -13.99
CA ASN A 154 -10.02 7.03 -13.30
C ASN A 154 -10.29 7.02 -11.79
N GLU A 155 -10.68 5.89 -11.21
CA GLU A 155 -10.91 5.80 -9.77
C GLU A 155 -9.60 5.52 -9.01
N SER A 156 -9.47 6.10 -7.83
CA SER A 156 -8.39 5.78 -6.88
C SER A 156 -8.93 5.71 -5.45
N LEU A 157 -8.23 4.99 -4.58
CA LEU A 157 -8.55 4.94 -3.16
C LEU A 157 -7.71 5.95 -2.38
N THR A 158 -8.33 6.53 -1.35
CA THR A 158 -7.64 7.04 -0.17
C THR A 158 -7.82 6.01 0.95
N ILE A 159 -6.74 5.63 1.62
CA ILE A 159 -6.74 4.66 2.71
C ILE A 159 -6.21 5.35 3.97
N GLU A 160 -6.96 5.25 5.05
CA GLU A 160 -6.66 5.83 6.36
C GLU A 160 -6.65 4.71 7.41
N VAL A 161 -5.53 4.59 8.13
CA VAL A 161 -5.28 3.60 9.18
C VAL A 161 -5.26 4.32 10.52
N THR A 162 -6.36 4.17 11.26
CA THR A 162 -6.52 4.71 12.62
C THR A 162 -6.19 3.65 13.66
N ALA A 163 -6.13 4.01 14.94
CA ALA A 163 -5.86 3.06 16.03
C ALA A 163 -6.79 1.82 16.06
N ASN A 164 -8.04 1.96 15.60
CA ASN A 164 -9.07 0.92 15.77
C ASN A 164 -9.61 0.34 14.46
N LYS A 165 -9.29 0.95 13.31
CA LYS A 165 -9.89 0.56 12.03
C LYS A 165 -9.12 1.13 10.84
N CYS A 166 -9.17 0.38 9.75
CA CYS A 166 -8.84 0.86 8.42
C CYS A 166 -10.12 1.38 7.74
N ILE A 167 -10.04 2.59 7.17
CA ILE A 167 -11.10 3.20 6.36
C ILE A 167 -10.53 3.40 4.96
N TYR A 168 -11.32 3.12 3.93
CA TYR A 168 -10.95 3.48 2.57
C TYR A 168 -12.14 4.09 1.84
N VAL A 169 -11.85 5.07 1.00
CA VAL A 169 -12.85 5.78 0.19
C VAL A 169 -12.37 5.86 -1.26
N THR A 170 -13.27 5.54 -2.18
CA THR A 170 -13.04 5.71 -3.62
C THR A 170 -13.26 7.16 -4.01
N LYS A 171 -12.35 7.71 -4.81
CA LYS A 171 -12.43 9.05 -5.41
C LYS A 171 -12.26 8.92 -6.93
N PHE A 172 -13.01 9.70 -7.67
CA PHE A 172 -12.80 9.85 -9.10
C PHE A 172 -11.71 10.91 -9.34
N ILE A 173 -10.72 10.58 -10.18
CA ILE A 173 -9.68 11.50 -10.63
C ILE A 173 -10.24 12.21 -11.86
N ASP A 174 -10.78 13.41 -11.67
CA ASP A 174 -11.11 14.28 -12.79
C ASP A 174 -9.80 14.75 -13.43
N ASN A 175 -9.43 14.17 -14.57
CA ASN A 175 -8.36 14.68 -15.42
C ASN A 175 -8.78 16.04 -15.99
N PHE A 176 -8.56 17.12 -15.24
CA PHE A 176 -8.49 18.46 -15.82
C PHE A 176 -7.18 18.56 -16.62
N CYS A 177 -7.21 18.03 -17.84
CA CYS A 177 -6.29 18.48 -18.88
C CYS A 177 -6.62 19.94 -19.18
N GLU A 178 -5.93 20.88 -18.52
CA GLU A 178 -5.84 22.23 -19.05
C GLU A 178 -5.07 22.13 -20.37
N GLU A 179 -5.81 22.27 -21.48
CA GLU A 179 -5.25 22.53 -22.79
C GLU A 179 -4.34 23.76 -22.69
N GLU A 180 -3.02 23.58 -22.80
CA GLU A 180 -2.13 24.67 -23.22
C GLU A 180 -2.57 25.09 -24.63
N GLN A 181 -3.43 26.10 -24.70
CA GLN A 181 -3.73 26.79 -25.96
C GLN A 181 -2.44 27.41 -26.49
N GLU A 182 -1.92 26.81 -27.56
CA GLU A 182 -0.97 27.44 -28.48
C GLU A 182 -1.49 28.82 -28.89
N SER A 183 -0.93 29.89 -28.30
CA SER A 183 -1.10 31.23 -28.85
C SER A 183 -0.15 31.37 -30.05
N HIS A 184 -0.64 30.97 -31.21
CA HIS A 184 -0.19 31.50 -32.50
C HIS A 184 -0.28 33.03 -32.47
N SER A 185 0.85 33.71 -32.26
CA SER A 185 1.03 35.10 -32.68
C SER A 185 1.76 35.12 -34.02
N SER A 186 0.97 35.08 -35.10
CA SER A 186 1.43 35.45 -36.44
C SER A 186 1.71 36.96 -36.47
N SER A 187 2.96 37.37 -36.32
CA SER A 187 3.35 38.74 -36.68
C SER A 187 3.62 38.79 -38.20
N LEU A 188 2.55 39.05 -38.95
CA LEU A 188 2.62 39.68 -40.27
C LEU A 188 3.17 41.10 -40.08
N ASN A 189 4.44 41.32 -40.40
CA ASN A 189 4.96 42.65 -40.66
C ASN A 189 5.07 42.87 -42.18
N HIS A 190 4.03 43.51 -42.71
CA HIS A 190 4.08 44.25 -43.96
C HIS A 190 4.23 45.73 -43.59
N ALA A 191 5.34 46.37 -43.96
CA ALA A 191 5.39 47.80 -44.25
C ALA A 191 6.67 48.14 -45.02
N CYS A 192 6.43 48.93 -46.06
CA CYS A 192 7.30 49.55 -47.06
C CYS A 192 8.74 49.92 -46.69
#